data_AF-A0A852DTV4-F1
#
_entry.id   AF-A0A852DTV4-F1
#
_cell.length_a   1.000
_cell.length_b   1.000
_cell.length_c   1.000
_cell.angle_alpha   90.00
_cell.angle_beta   90.00
_cell.angle_gamma   90.00
#
_symmetry.space_group_name_H-M   'P 1'
#
loop_
_entity.id
_entity.type
_entity.pdbx_description
1 polymer ?
#
loop_
_entity_poly.entity_id
_entity_poly.type
_entity_poly.pdbx_seq_one_letter_code
_entity_poly.pdbx_strand_id
1 'polypeptide(L)'
;GGMAAAAAVLLLLLLAAAGPGPGRADAERERRDALREELLLSPLPTGDVAATFQFRTRWDADLQRGAVSHYRLFPKALGRLVAALGVRELHLALTQGFWRTRYWGQPPLQAPAGAELWVWFQPTVTDVDKAWKELSNILSGIFCASLNFIDSTNTVIPTASFKPLGLANGTDHHLLRYAVLPREVVCTENLTPWKKLLPCGSKAGLAVLLKAERLFHSSYHSQAVHIRPICRDASCLALSWELRQTLTVVFDFFSSGQGKKDWSLFKMFSRTLTDTCPLASQSKVYVDISPKNK
;
A
#
# COMPACT_ATOMS: atom_id res chain seq x y z
N GLY A 1 -50.38 26.82 64.81
CA GLY A 1 -49.37 27.60 65.54
C GLY A 1 -48.26 26.67 65.97
N GLY A 2 -47.00 27.10 65.78
CA GLY A 2 -45.74 26.37 66.08
C GLY A 2 -45.30 25.47 64.90
N MET A 3 -44.42 25.86 63.96
CA MET A 3 -42.96 26.13 64.05
C MET A 3 -42.21 25.10 64.92
N ALA A 4 -41.11 24.46 64.55
CA ALA A 4 -40.28 24.34 63.35
C ALA A 4 -39.21 23.28 63.70
N ALA A 5 -38.69 22.52 62.73
CA ALA A 5 -37.26 22.17 62.64
C ALA A 5 -37.05 21.08 61.57
N ALA A 6 -36.36 21.48 60.51
CA ALA A 6 -35.87 20.64 59.44
C ALA A 6 -34.62 19.86 59.88
N ALA A 7 -34.49 18.61 59.41
CA ALA A 7 -33.21 17.94 59.24
C ALA A 7 -33.30 17.03 58.02
N ALA A 8 -32.71 17.51 56.92
CA ALA A 8 -32.62 16.82 55.64
C ALA A 8 -31.63 15.66 55.75
N VAL A 9 -32.10 14.43 55.51
CA VAL A 9 -31.25 13.24 55.37
C VAL A 9 -30.95 13.07 53.88
N LEU A 10 -29.74 13.47 53.49
CA LEU A 10 -29.20 13.31 52.14
C LEU A 10 -28.74 11.85 51.96
N LEU A 11 -29.54 11.05 51.26
CA LEU A 11 -29.22 9.68 50.89
C LEU A 11 -28.19 9.70 49.73
N LEU A 12 -26.90 9.53 50.03
CA LEU A 12 -25.87 9.31 49.01
C LEU A 12 -26.04 7.92 48.40
N LEU A 13 -26.65 7.86 47.22
CA LEU A 13 -26.60 6.71 46.31
C LEU A 13 -25.21 6.65 45.68
N LEU A 14 -24.39 5.69 46.13
CA LEU A 14 -23.17 5.25 45.47
C LEU A 14 -23.53 4.58 44.13
N LEU A 15 -23.55 5.37 43.05
CA LEU A 15 -23.43 4.85 41.70
C LEU A 15 -21.99 4.34 41.53
N ALA A 16 -21.81 3.03 41.68
CA ALA A 16 -20.60 2.35 41.24
C ALA A 16 -20.46 2.56 39.72
N ALA A 17 -19.61 3.50 39.34
CA ALA A 17 -19.10 3.58 37.98
C ALA A 17 -18.32 2.28 37.72
N ALA A 18 -18.92 1.36 36.97
CA ALA A 18 -18.22 0.23 36.38
C ALA A 18 -17.18 0.80 35.40
N GLY A 19 -15.97 1.03 35.90
CA GLY A 19 -14.81 1.34 35.07
C GLY A 19 -14.59 0.20 34.07
N PRO A 20 -14.07 0.49 32.87
CA PRO A 20 -13.79 -0.55 31.90
C PRO A 20 -12.77 -1.51 32.51
N GLY A 21 -13.14 -2.78 32.63
CA GLY A 21 -12.28 -3.82 33.18
C GLY A 21 -10.95 -3.93 32.43
N PRO A 22 -9.89 -4.43 33.09
CA PRO A 22 -8.52 -4.44 32.56
C PRO A 22 -8.36 -5.26 31.26
N GLY A 23 -9.33 -6.11 30.92
CA GLY A 23 -9.27 -6.96 29.71
C GLY A 23 -9.47 -6.25 28.36
N ARG A 24 -9.96 -4.99 28.32
CA ARG A 24 -10.13 -4.27 27.04
C ARG A 24 -8.88 -3.54 26.57
N ALA A 25 -8.08 -3.01 27.49
CA ALA A 25 -6.83 -2.31 27.17
C ALA A 25 -5.72 -3.27 26.74
N ASP A 26 -5.68 -4.48 27.32
CA ASP A 26 -4.69 -5.50 26.93
C ASP A 26 -4.98 -6.11 25.54
N ALA A 27 -6.25 -6.20 25.14
CA ALA A 27 -6.63 -6.67 23.79
C ALA A 27 -6.31 -5.65 22.68
N GLU A 28 -6.25 -4.35 22.99
CA GLU A 28 -5.81 -3.32 22.04
C GLU A 28 -4.28 -3.28 21.88
N ARG A 29 -3.54 -3.70 22.93
CA ARG A 29 -2.07 -3.78 22.93
C ARG A 29 -1.51 -4.92 22.05
N GLU A 30 -2.37 -5.85 21.61
CA GLU A 30 -2.02 -6.99 20.74
C GLU A 30 -2.33 -6.81 19.24
N ARG A 31 -2.68 -5.60 18.77
CA ARG A 31 -2.75 -5.32 17.33
C ARG A 31 -1.34 -5.08 16.73
N ARG A 32 -0.53 -6.13 16.69
CA ARG A 32 0.85 -6.12 16.15
C ARG A 32 0.90 -5.90 14.63
N ASP A 33 -0.10 -6.39 13.91
CA ASP A 33 -0.23 -6.19 12.47
C ASP A 33 -1.49 -5.40 12.16
N ALA A 34 -1.42 -4.50 11.17
CA ALA A 34 -2.57 -3.70 10.75
C ALA A 34 -2.63 -3.57 9.23
N LEU A 35 -3.81 -3.76 8.66
CA LEU A 35 -4.12 -3.43 7.27
C LEU A 35 -4.94 -2.14 7.23
N ARG A 36 -4.59 -1.21 6.34
CA ARG A 36 -5.39 -0.04 6.00
C ARG A 36 -5.65 -0.01 4.50
N GLU A 37 -6.89 0.26 4.11
CA GLU A 37 -7.32 0.34 2.72
C GLU A 37 -7.82 1.77 2.42
N GLU A 38 -7.34 2.36 1.33
CA GLU A 38 -7.74 3.69 0.91
C GLU A 38 -8.00 3.69 -0.59
N LEU A 39 -9.08 4.36 -1.01
CA LEU A 39 -9.38 4.67 -2.40
C LEU A 39 -9.58 6.17 -2.52
N LEU A 40 -8.80 6.83 -3.37
CA LEU A 40 -9.02 8.21 -3.79
C LEU A 40 -9.58 8.23 -5.21
N LEU A 41 -10.75 8.85 -5.37
CA LEU A 41 -11.37 9.14 -6.65
C LEU A 41 -11.15 10.61 -6.98
N SER A 42 -10.45 10.88 -8.08
CA SER A 42 -10.07 12.22 -8.51
C SER A 42 -10.58 12.48 -9.93
N PRO A 43 -11.70 13.21 -10.10
CA PRO A 43 -12.11 13.71 -11.41
C PRO A 43 -11.00 14.58 -11.99
N LEU A 44 -10.59 14.40 -13.24
CA LEU A 44 -9.47 15.11 -13.86
C LEU A 44 -9.97 16.29 -14.73
N PRO A 45 -9.13 17.30 -15.02
CA PRO A 45 -9.54 18.46 -15.84
C PRO A 45 -10.14 18.10 -17.20
N THR A 46 -9.68 16.99 -17.80
CA THR A 46 -10.19 16.46 -19.08
C THR A 46 -11.60 15.87 -18.99
N GLY A 47 -12.10 15.58 -17.79
CA GLY A 47 -13.33 14.82 -17.55
C GLY A 47 -13.10 13.32 -17.31
N ASP A 48 -11.86 12.85 -17.46
CA ASP A 48 -11.45 11.50 -17.03
C ASP A 48 -11.54 11.37 -15.50
N VAL A 49 -11.49 10.15 -14.97
CA VAL A 49 -11.49 9.92 -13.52
C VAL A 49 -10.33 9.02 -13.13
N ALA A 50 -9.42 9.54 -12.30
CA ALA A 50 -8.37 8.74 -11.69
C ALA A 50 -8.91 8.05 -10.42
N ALA A 51 -8.63 6.76 -10.29
CA ALA A 51 -8.85 5.99 -9.08
C ALA A 51 -7.49 5.50 -8.56
N THR A 52 -7.12 5.93 -7.36
CA THR A 52 -5.86 5.56 -6.70
C THR A 52 -6.16 4.75 -5.46
N PHE A 53 -5.87 3.46 -5.52
CA PHE A 53 -5.95 2.55 -4.39
C PHE A 53 -4.61 2.49 -3.67
N GLN A 54 -4.67 2.44 -2.35
CA GLN A 54 -3.52 2.24 -1.50
C GLN A 54 -3.88 1.28 -0.37
N PHE A 55 -3.15 0.17 -0.30
CA PHE A 55 -3.24 -0.80 0.78
C PHE A 55 -1.93 -0.76 1.56
N ARG A 56 -2.01 -0.55 2.88
CA ARG A 56 -0.85 -0.54 3.77
C ARG A 56 -0.97 -1.64 4.79
N THR A 57 -0.09 -2.62 4.71
CA THR A 57 0.04 -3.72 5.67
C THR A 57 1.28 -3.49 6.51
N ARG A 58 1.07 -3.19 7.78
CA ARG A 58 2.12 -3.08 8.79
C ARG A 58 2.37 -4.43 9.45
N TRP A 59 3.63 -4.75 9.65
CA TRP A 59 4.11 -5.97 10.28
C TRP A 59 5.14 -5.66 11.35
N ASP A 60 4.78 -5.92 12.61
CA ASP A 60 5.65 -5.65 13.76
C ASP A 60 6.60 -6.83 13.99
N ALA A 61 7.52 -7.03 13.05
CA ALA A 61 8.58 -8.02 13.13
C ALA A 61 9.96 -7.36 13.23
N ASP A 62 10.77 -7.90 14.14
CA ASP A 62 12.18 -7.55 14.23
C ASP A 62 13.00 -8.58 13.45
N LEU A 63 13.29 -8.27 12.19
CA LEU A 63 14.09 -9.14 11.32
C LEU A 63 15.54 -9.29 11.78
N GLN A 64 16.04 -8.36 12.61
CA GLN A 64 17.44 -8.34 13.06
C GLN A 64 17.70 -9.34 14.19
N ARG A 65 16.68 -9.71 14.98
CA ARG A 65 16.82 -10.55 16.17
C ARG A 65 16.73 -12.06 15.94
N GLY A 66 16.65 -12.50 14.69
CA GLY A 66 16.66 -13.92 14.33
C GLY A 66 15.34 -14.62 14.64
N ALA A 67 14.74 -15.19 13.59
CA ALA A 67 13.47 -15.92 13.58
C ALA A 67 12.21 -15.06 13.72
N VAL A 68 11.60 -14.73 12.57
CA VAL A 68 10.17 -14.41 12.56
C VAL A 68 9.38 -15.71 12.54
N SER A 69 8.66 -15.98 13.62
CA SER A 69 7.85 -17.21 13.72
C SER A 69 6.50 -17.11 12.99
N HIS A 70 5.92 -15.90 12.84
CA HIS A 70 4.54 -15.77 12.34
C HIS A 70 4.34 -14.61 11.35
N TYR A 71 3.66 -14.93 10.24
CA TYR A 71 3.14 -14.00 9.24
C TYR A 71 1.61 -14.00 9.37
N ARG A 72 1.03 -12.94 9.92
CA ARG A 72 -0.44 -12.85 10.07
C ARG A 72 -1.06 -12.11 8.89
N LEU A 73 -0.71 -10.83 8.71
CA LEU A 73 -1.21 -10.04 7.57
C LEU A 73 -0.16 -9.89 6.46
N PHE A 74 1.13 -9.86 6.82
CA PHE A 74 2.20 -9.68 5.85
C PHE A 74 2.42 -10.93 4.99
N PRO A 75 2.56 -10.82 3.67
CA PRO A 75 2.81 -11.97 2.79
C PRO A 75 4.13 -12.68 3.12
N LYS A 76 4.03 -13.94 3.54
CA LYS A 76 5.19 -14.79 3.88
C LYS A 76 6.25 -14.86 2.78
N ALA A 77 5.84 -14.89 1.51
CA ALA A 77 6.75 -14.94 0.37
C ALA A 77 7.68 -13.70 0.34
N LEU A 78 7.11 -12.51 0.47
CA LEU A 78 7.87 -11.26 0.48
C LEU A 78 8.69 -11.11 1.76
N GLY A 79 8.16 -11.51 2.92
CA GLY A 79 8.89 -11.38 4.17
C GLY A 79 10.10 -12.32 4.25
N ARG A 80 10.00 -13.52 3.66
CA ARG A 80 11.14 -14.43 3.50
C ARG A 80 12.16 -13.90 2.51
N LEU A 81 11.72 -13.35 1.38
CA LEU A 81 12.59 -12.70 0.40
C LEU A 81 13.42 -11.60 1.06
N VAL A 82 12.77 -10.70 1.80
CA VAL A 82 13.41 -9.56 2.46
C VAL A 82 14.45 -10.02 3.47
N ALA A 83 14.12 -11.01 4.29
CA ALA A 83 15.03 -11.55 5.29
C ALA A 83 16.22 -12.32 4.65
N ALA A 84 15.96 -13.16 3.64
CA ALA A 84 16.97 -14.04 3.04
C ALA A 84 17.99 -13.26 2.21
N LEU A 85 17.56 -12.24 1.47
CA LEU A 85 18.43 -11.46 0.58
C LEU A 85 18.95 -10.17 1.24
N GLY A 86 18.69 -9.97 2.53
CA GLY A 86 19.11 -8.78 3.25
C GLY A 86 18.58 -7.50 2.63
N VAL A 87 17.33 -7.50 2.18
CA VAL A 87 16.70 -6.29 1.60
C VAL A 87 16.36 -5.33 2.73
N ARG A 88 16.65 -4.05 2.52
CA ARG A 88 16.20 -2.96 3.38
C ARG A 88 14.96 -2.31 2.80
N GLU A 89 14.97 -1.95 1.52
CA GLU A 89 13.81 -1.37 0.84
C GLU A 89 13.65 -2.00 -0.53
N LEU A 90 12.40 -2.18 -0.96
CA LEU A 90 12.09 -2.74 -2.27
C LEU A 90 10.92 -2.00 -2.88
N HIS A 91 11.08 -1.61 -4.14
CA HIS A 91 10.07 -0.87 -4.88
C HIS A 91 9.98 -1.44 -6.28
N LEU A 92 8.81 -2.01 -6.58
CA LEU A 92 8.48 -2.55 -7.89
C LEU A 92 7.23 -1.84 -8.40
N ALA A 93 7.27 -1.31 -9.61
CA ALA A 93 6.10 -0.80 -10.32
C ALA A 93 5.98 -1.49 -11.69
N LEU A 94 4.74 -1.83 -12.06
CA LEU A 94 4.36 -2.34 -13.38
C LEU A 94 3.29 -1.40 -13.94
N THR A 95 3.65 -0.66 -14.99
CA THR A 95 2.82 0.41 -15.54
C THR A 95 2.55 0.23 -17.03
N GLN A 96 1.28 0.31 -17.40
CA GLN A 96 0.79 0.38 -18.76
C GLN A 96 0.31 1.80 -19.06
N GLY A 97 0.81 2.35 -20.17
CA GLY A 97 0.51 3.71 -20.60
C GLY A 97 1.41 4.76 -19.92
N PHE A 98 1.13 6.03 -20.19
CA PHE A 98 1.92 7.16 -19.70
C PHE A 98 1.03 8.11 -18.91
N TRP A 99 1.51 8.57 -17.76
CA TRP A 99 0.81 9.61 -17.03
C TRP A 99 0.90 10.94 -17.79
N ARG A 100 -0.26 11.45 -18.22
CA ARG A 100 -0.37 12.68 -19.00
C ARG A 100 -0.31 13.91 -18.08
N THR A 101 0.86 14.23 -17.52
CA THR A 101 1.05 15.30 -16.52
C THR A 101 0.45 16.65 -16.95
N ARG A 102 0.57 17.00 -18.24
CA ARG A 102 0.01 18.25 -18.79
C ARG A 102 -1.51 18.34 -18.64
N TYR A 103 -2.22 17.21 -18.72
CA TYR A 103 -3.69 17.15 -18.73
C TYR A 103 -4.26 16.68 -17.38
N TRP A 104 -3.53 15.85 -16.66
CA TRP A 104 -3.98 15.21 -15.42
C TRP A 104 -3.36 15.82 -14.16
N GLY A 105 -2.35 16.68 -14.30
CA GLY A 105 -1.58 17.24 -13.19
C GLY A 105 -0.50 16.26 -12.69
N GLN A 106 -0.01 16.48 -11.46
CA GLN A 106 1.00 15.60 -10.89
C GLN A 106 0.38 14.24 -10.48
N PRO A 107 1.02 13.11 -10.80
CA PRO A 107 0.55 11.82 -10.33
C PRO A 107 0.75 11.67 -8.82
N PRO A 108 -0.09 10.89 -8.14
CA PRO A 108 0.09 10.59 -6.72
C PRO A 108 1.36 9.77 -6.45
N LEU A 109 1.77 8.95 -7.43
CA LEU A 109 3.02 8.21 -7.43
C LEU A 109 3.59 8.20 -8.84
N GLN A 110 4.85 8.59 -8.99
CA GLN A 110 5.57 8.52 -10.26
C GLN A 110 5.97 7.07 -10.53
N ALA A 111 5.72 6.59 -11.75
CA ALA A 111 6.18 5.30 -12.24
C ALA A 111 6.33 5.37 -13.78
N PRO A 112 7.47 4.91 -14.34
CA PRO A 112 7.65 4.85 -15.79
C PRO A 112 6.82 3.70 -16.37
N ALA A 113 6.61 3.74 -17.70
CA ALA A 113 5.98 2.64 -18.43
C ALA A 113 6.89 1.39 -18.43
N GLY A 114 6.26 0.21 -18.42
CA GLY A 114 6.95 -1.07 -18.27
C GLY A 114 7.16 -1.44 -16.80
N ALA A 115 8.28 -2.13 -16.51
CA ALA A 115 8.66 -2.45 -15.14
C ALA A 115 9.76 -1.52 -14.62
N GLU A 116 9.62 -1.05 -13.40
CA GLU A 116 10.66 -0.36 -12.65
C GLU A 116 10.92 -1.12 -11.35
N LEU A 117 12.19 -1.46 -11.09
CA LEU A 117 12.60 -2.11 -9.86
C LEU A 117 13.79 -1.36 -9.27
N TRP A 118 13.68 -0.97 -8.01
CA TRP A 118 14.82 -0.49 -7.25
C TRP A 118 14.79 -0.93 -5.80
N VAL A 119 15.99 -1.16 -5.27
CA VAL A 119 16.19 -1.86 -4.01
C VAL A 119 17.38 -1.27 -3.28
N TRP A 120 17.20 -1.07 -1.98
CA TRP A 120 18.28 -0.84 -1.04
C TRP A 120 18.54 -2.11 -0.26
N PHE A 121 19.79 -2.57 -0.26
CA PHE A 121 20.22 -3.70 0.55
C PHE A 121 20.69 -3.25 1.94
N GLN A 122 20.75 -4.19 2.87
CA GLN A 122 21.32 -3.99 4.19
C GLN A 122 22.86 -3.98 4.10
N PRO A 123 23.55 -3.21 4.96
CA PRO A 123 25.02 -3.17 5.00
C PRO A 123 25.68 -4.52 5.30
N THR A 124 24.92 -5.48 5.82
CA THR A 124 25.38 -6.84 6.09
C THR A 124 25.51 -7.69 4.82
N VAL A 125 24.97 -7.24 3.68
CA VAL A 125 25.06 -7.94 2.40
C VAL A 125 26.44 -7.69 1.79
N THR A 126 27.23 -8.75 1.65
CA THR A 126 28.60 -8.68 1.11
C THR A 126 28.63 -8.61 -0.42
N ASP A 127 27.80 -9.42 -1.10
CA ASP A 127 27.70 -9.47 -2.56
C ASP A 127 26.33 -8.97 -3.02
N VAL A 128 26.26 -7.66 -3.26
CA VAL A 128 25.02 -6.96 -3.65
C VAL A 128 24.56 -7.38 -5.05
N ASP A 129 25.48 -7.64 -5.98
CA ASP A 129 25.13 -7.97 -7.36
C ASP A 129 24.55 -9.38 -7.47
N LYS A 130 25.08 -10.34 -6.69
CA LYS A 130 24.49 -11.66 -6.57
C LYS A 130 23.10 -11.60 -5.94
N ALA A 131 22.95 -10.87 -4.82
CA ALA A 131 21.65 -10.71 -4.16
C ALA A 131 20.62 -10.04 -5.09
N TRP A 132 21.05 -9.06 -5.88
CA TRP A 132 20.24 -8.38 -6.88
C TRP A 132 19.75 -9.32 -7.99
N LYS A 133 20.65 -10.14 -8.56
CA LYS A 133 20.30 -11.14 -9.57
C LYS A 133 19.34 -12.20 -9.01
N GLU A 134 19.56 -12.66 -7.79
CA GLU A 134 18.66 -13.63 -7.15
C GLU A 134 17.29 -13.02 -6.88
N LEU A 135 17.25 -11.78 -6.38
CA LEU A 135 16.04 -11.03 -6.14
C LEU A 135 15.19 -10.87 -7.41
N SER A 136 15.79 -10.41 -8.51
CA SER A 136 15.05 -10.15 -9.77
C SER A 136 14.42 -11.43 -10.32
N ASN A 137 15.13 -12.56 -10.22
CA ASN A 137 14.61 -13.89 -10.58
C ASN A 137 13.44 -14.34 -9.70
N ILE A 138 13.52 -14.17 -8.39
CA ILE A 138 12.42 -14.57 -7.49
C ILE A 138 11.19 -13.66 -7.71
N LEU A 139 11.40 -12.35 -7.87
CA LEU A 139 10.31 -11.41 -8.11
C LEU A 139 9.62 -11.65 -9.45
N SER A 140 10.36 -12.07 -10.48
CA SER A 140 9.80 -12.50 -11.76
C SER A 140 8.74 -13.60 -11.56
N GLY A 141 9.05 -14.61 -10.75
CA GLY A 141 8.11 -15.67 -10.39
C GLY A 141 6.94 -15.21 -9.52
N ILE A 142 7.20 -14.34 -8.53
CA ILE A 142 6.14 -13.83 -7.64
C ILE A 142 5.12 -12.97 -8.41
N PHE A 143 5.57 -12.08 -9.29
CA PHE A 143 4.73 -11.10 -9.98
C PHE A 143 4.35 -11.50 -11.41
N CYS A 144 4.79 -12.67 -11.89
CA CYS A 144 4.58 -13.14 -13.26
C CYS A 144 5.06 -12.12 -14.31
N ALA A 145 6.20 -11.49 -14.05
CA ALA A 145 6.79 -10.43 -14.86
C ALA A 145 8.19 -10.83 -15.34
N SER A 146 8.69 -10.23 -16.41
CA SER A 146 9.97 -10.62 -17.03
C SER A 146 11.20 -10.02 -16.34
N LEU A 147 11.14 -9.85 -15.01
CA LEU A 147 12.20 -9.22 -14.21
C LEU A 147 13.52 -9.99 -14.21
N ASN A 148 13.50 -11.26 -14.61
CA ASN A 148 14.69 -12.10 -14.80
C ASN A 148 15.59 -11.61 -15.96
N PHE A 149 15.11 -10.71 -16.84
CA PHE A 149 15.95 -10.02 -17.84
C PHE A 149 16.75 -8.84 -17.26
N ILE A 150 16.63 -8.56 -15.96
CA ILE A 150 17.49 -7.58 -15.29
C ILE A 150 18.86 -8.21 -15.05
N ASP A 151 19.90 -7.58 -15.60
CA ASP A 151 21.29 -7.99 -15.49
C ASP A 151 22.21 -6.77 -15.34
N SER A 152 23.53 -6.98 -15.39
CA SER A 152 24.51 -5.90 -15.24
C SER A 152 24.46 -4.84 -16.36
N THR A 153 23.81 -5.11 -17.50
CA THR A 153 23.76 -4.20 -18.65
C THR A 153 22.65 -3.16 -18.54
N ASN A 154 21.59 -3.45 -17.78
CA ASN A 154 20.45 -2.57 -17.54
C ASN A 154 20.26 -2.18 -16.07
N THR A 155 21.23 -2.54 -15.22
CA THR A 155 21.29 -2.14 -13.82
C THR A 155 22.18 -0.92 -13.65
N VAL A 156 21.70 0.06 -12.88
CA VAL A 156 22.44 1.28 -12.56
C VAL A 156 22.39 1.59 -11.06
N ILE A 157 23.32 2.43 -10.61
CA ILE A 157 23.46 2.87 -9.22
C ILE A 157 23.32 4.41 -9.19
N PRO A 158 22.09 4.95 -9.08
CA PRO A 158 21.88 6.39 -9.16
C PRO A 158 22.21 7.08 -7.82
N THR A 159 23.40 7.68 -7.75
CA THR A 159 23.97 8.27 -6.51
C THR A 159 23.38 9.62 -6.09
N ALA A 160 22.61 10.29 -6.96
CA ALA A 160 22.09 11.64 -6.70
C ALA A 160 20.56 11.69 -6.54
N SER A 161 19.83 10.79 -7.19
CA SER A 161 18.37 10.92 -7.36
C SER A 161 17.55 10.09 -6.38
N PHE A 162 18.12 9.06 -5.77
CA PHE A 162 17.41 8.13 -4.90
C PHE A 162 17.91 8.24 -3.47
N LYS A 163 16.96 8.30 -2.54
CA LYS A 163 17.20 8.18 -1.11
C LYS A 163 16.26 7.12 -0.54
N PRO A 164 16.65 6.41 0.52
CA PRO A 164 15.74 5.52 1.23
C PRO A 164 14.46 6.27 1.63
N LEU A 165 13.31 5.67 1.37
CA LEU A 165 11.99 6.22 1.70
C LEU A 165 11.50 5.80 3.09
N GLY A 166 12.16 4.84 3.71
CA GLY A 166 11.96 4.39 5.08
C GLY A 166 13.13 4.80 5.97
N LEU A 167 13.26 4.09 7.10
CA LEU A 167 14.33 4.34 8.06
C LEU A 167 15.67 3.81 7.56
N ALA A 168 16.66 4.69 7.48
CA ALA A 168 18.04 4.34 7.14
C ALA A 168 19.05 5.20 7.93
N ASN A 169 20.05 4.55 8.52
CA ASN A 169 21.14 5.19 9.28
C ASN A 169 22.28 5.66 8.35
N GLY A 170 21.95 6.19 7.17
CA GLY A 170 22.92 6.61 6.14
C GLY A 170 22.57 6.14 4.73
N THR A 171 23.19 6.79 3.75
CA THR A 171 23.00 6.54 2.30
C THR A 171 24.31 6.06 1.68
N ASP A 172 24.58 4.76 1.80
CA ASP A 172 25.62 4.12 1.00
C ASP A 172 25.00 3.60 -0.30
N HIS A 173 25.27 4.29 -1.40
CA HIS A 173 24.72 3.97 -2.71
C HIS A 173 25.30 2.67 -3.28
N HIS A 174 26.40 2.12 -2.76
CA HIS A 174 26.85 0.79 -3.14
C HIS A 174 25.79 -0.28 -2.85
N LEU A 175 24.89 -0.03 -1.89
CA LEU A 175 23.78 -0.91 -1.54
C LEU A 175 22.52 -0.68 -2.39
N LEU A 176 22.53 0.29 -3.32
CA LEU A 176 21.41 0.59 -4.19
C LEU A 176 21.55 -0.12 -5.54
N ARG A 177 20.47 -0.73 -6.00
CA ARG A 177 20.32 -1.19 -7.39
C ARG A 177 19.02 -0.67 -7.97
N TYR A 178 19.08 -0.21 -9.21
CA TYR A 178 17.94 0.28 -9.96
C TYR A 178 17.98 -0.31 -11.38
N ALA A 179 16.84 -0.75 -11.88
CA ALA A 179 16.66 -1.15 -13.27
C ALA A 179 15.25 -0.85 -13.76
N VAL A 180 15.14 -0.68 -15.08
CA VAL A 180 13.85 -0.51 -15.77
C VAL A 180 13.83 -1.45 -16.96
N LEU A 181 12.67 -2.08 -17.20
CA LEU A 181 12.37 -2.81 -18.42
C LEU A 181 11.23 -2.07 -19.15
N PRO A 182 11.53 -1.09 -20.02
CA PRO A 182 10.50 -0.29 -20.69
C PRO A 182 9.61 -1.09 -21.63
N ARG A 183 10.08 -2.26 -22.07
CA ARG A 183 9.37 -3.18 -22.97
C ARG A 183 8.59 -4.27 -22.21
N GLU A 184 8.58 -4.24 -20.88
CA GLU A 184 7.72 -5.14 -20.12
C GLU A 184 6.26 -4.84 -20.44
N VAL A 185 5.54 -5.85 -20.92
CA VAL A 185 4.10 -5.76 -21.15
C VAL A 185 3.40 -6.07 -19.84
N VAL A 186 2.61 -5.12 -19.34
CA VAL A 186 1.79 -5.35 -18.15
C VAL A 186 0.54 -6.11 -18.56
N CYS A 187 0.40 -7.32 -18.05
CA CYS A 187 -0.67 -8.26 -18.38
C CYS A 187 -1.63 -8.44 -17.21
N THR A 188 -2.84 -8.93 -17.49
CA THR A 188 -3.86 -9.21 -16.45
C THR A 188 -3.38 -10.22 -15.40
N GLU A 189 -2.44 -11.07 -15.81
CA GLU A 189 -1.76 -12.11 -15.06
C GLU A 189 -0.87 -11.52 -13.97
N ASN A 190 -0.38 -10.27 -14.10
CA ASN A 190 0.37 -9.58 -13.04
C ASN A 190 -0.53 -9.12 -11.89
N LEU A 191 -1.82 -8.86 -12.15
CA LEU A 191 -2.75 -8.37 -11.13
C LEU A 191 -3.12 -9.47 -10.13
N THR A 192 -3.24 -10.71 -10.59
CA THR A 192 -3.59 -11.85 -9.73
C THR A 192 -2.61 -12.08 -8.58
N PRO A 193 -1.29 -12.22 -8.79
CA PRO A 193 -0.33 -12.35 -7.71
C PRO A 193 -0.25 -11.09 -6.86
N TRP A 194 -0.38 -9.89 -7.45
CA TRP A 194 -0.42 -8.64 -6.70
C TRP A 194 -1.58 -8.62 -5.69
N LYS A 195 -2.79 -9.03 -6.11
CA LYS A 195 -3.96 -9.11 -5.21
C LYS A 195 -3.85 -10.22 -4.18
N LYS A 196 -3.14 -11.31 -4.48
CA LYS A 196 -2.89 -12.41 -3.52
C LYS A 196 -2.05 -11.97 -2.31
N LEU A 197 -1.33 -10.85 -2.41
CA LEU A 197 -0.60 -10.25 -1.29
C LEU A 197 -1.54 -9.55 -0.28
N LEU A 198 -2.77 -9.24 -0.65
CA LEU A 198 -3.72 -8.57 0.24
C LEU A 198 -4.33 -9.60 1.21
N PRO A 199 -4.46 -9.28 2.52
CA PRO A 199 -5.00 -10.22 3.51
C PRO A 199 -6.41 -10.76 3.19
N CYS A 200 -7.29 -9.92 2.64
CA CYS A 200 -8.63 -10.31 2.21
C CYS A 200 -8.70 -10.76 0.72
N GLY A 201 -7.56 -10.82 0.04
CA GLY A 201 -7.47 -11.10 -1.39
C GLY A 201 -8.37 -10.18 -2.21
N SER A 202 -9.19 -10.75 -3.09
CA SER A 202 -10.25 -10.03 -3.84
C SER A 202 -11.66 -10.38 -3.38
N LYS A 203 -11.82 -10.87 -2.15
CA LYS A 203 -13.10 -11.38 -1.63
C LYS A 203 -13.89 -10.35 -0.82
N ALA A 204 -13.20 -9.38 -0.20
CA ALA A 204 -13.81 -8.34 0.62
C ALA A 204 -12.96 -7.06 0.59
N GLY A 205 -13.52 -5.95 1.07
CA GLY A 205 -12.85 -4.65 1.11
C GLY A 205 -12.73 -3.98 -0.26
N LEU A 206 -11.85 -3.00 -0.36
CA LEU A 206 -11.68 -2.21 -1.60
C LEU A 206 -11.14 -3.07 -2.76
N ALA A 207 -10.47 -4.17 -2.45
CA ALA A 207 -9.89 -5.09 -3.42
C ALA A 207 -10.94 -5.79 -4.31
N VAL A 208 -12.22 -5.80 -3.93
CA VAL A 208 -13.33 -6.35 -4.74
C VAL A 208 -13.55 -5.57 -6.04
N LEU A 209 -13.19 -4.28 -6.05
CA LEU A 209 -13.28 -3.43 -7.24
C LEU A 209 -12.21 -3.77 -8.29
N LEU A 210 -11.18 -4.56 -7.94
CA LEU A 210 -10.00 -4.78 -8.78
C LEU A 210 -10.20 -5.89 -9.81
N LYS A 211 -11.05 -5.62 -10.81
CA LYS A 211 -11.38 -6.51 -11.93
C LYS A 211 -10.53 -6.22 -13.16
N ALA A 212 -9.75 -7.21 -13.58
CA ALA A 212 -8.80 -7.07 -14.69
C ALA A 212 -9.44 -6.50 -15.97
N GLU A 213 -10.59 -7.01 -16.38
CA GLU A 213 -11.34 -6.58 -17.58
C GLU A 213 -11.57 -5.06 -17.64
N ARG A 214 -11.76 -4.39 -16.49
CA ARG A 214 -11.98 -2.93 -16.45
C ARG A 214 -10.68 -2.16 -16.29
N LEU A 215 -9.74 -2.69 -15.51
CA LEU A 215 -8.48 -2.01 -15.22
C LEU A 215 -7.56 -1.94 -16.45
N PHE A 216 -7.53 -2.99 -17.27
CA PHE A 216 -6.61 -3.09 -18.42
C PHE A 216 -7.16 -2.47 -19.71
N HIS A 217 -8.42 -2.02 -19.71
CA HIS A 217 -9.02 -1.21 -20.78
C HIS A 217 -9.02 0.29 -20.46
N SER A 218 -8.28 0.70 -19.43
CA SER A 218 -8.13 2.09 -19.01
C SER A 218 -7.02 2.80 -19.81
N SER A 219 -7.02 4.13 -19.85
CA SER A 219 -5.95 4.87 -20.56
C SER A 219 -4.65 5.00 -19.76
N TYR A 220 -4.66 4.60 -18.48
CA TYR A 220 -3.45 4.42 -17.67
C TYR A 220 -3.71 3.42 -16.54
N HIS A 221 -2.77 2.50 -16.33
CA HIS A 221 -2.81 1.53 -15.23
C HIS A 221 -1.41 1.36 -14.66
N SER A 222 -1.23 1.60 -13.36
CA SER A 222 0.03 1.34 -12.66
C SER A 222 -0.23 0.61 -11.36
N GLN A 223 0.32 -0.60 -11.24
CA GLN A 223 0.32 -1.36 -9.99
C GLN A 223 1.73 -1.40 -9.42
N ALA A 224 1.88 -1.18 -8.11
CA ALA A 224 3.18 -1.17 -7.47
C ALA A 224 3.14 -1.84 -6.10
N VAL A 225 4.32 -2.29 -5.67
CA VAL A 225 4.60 -2.85 -4.35
C VAL A 225 5.83 -2.16 -3.79
N HIS A 226 5.71 -1.67 -2.58
CA HIS A 226 6.80 -1.04 -1.84
C HIS A 226 6.93 -1.69 -0.47
N ILE A 227 8.15 -2.04 -0.09
CA ILE A 227 8.49 -2.56 1.23
C ILE A 227 9.54 -1.64 1.82
N ARG A 228 9.32 -1.16 3.05
CA ARG A 228 10.29 -0.33 3.76
C ARG A 228 10.18 -0.50 5.28
N PRO A 229 11.26 -0.23 6.03
CA PRO A 229 11.21 -0.16 7.48
C PRO A 229 10.58 1.17 7.92
N ILE A 230 9.75 1.11 8.95
CA ILE A 230 9.09 2.25 9.59
C ILE A 230 9.24 2.17 11.11
N CYS A 231 9.08 3.30 11.80
CA CYS A 231 9.03 3.29 13.26
C CYS A 231 7.76 2.56 13.71
N ARG A 232 7.88 1.68 14.70
CA ARG A 232 6.72 1.02 15.32
C ARG A 232 5.78 2.02 15.98
N ASP A 233 6.34 3.05 16.59
CA ASP A 233 5.63 4.11 17.28
C ASP A 233 6.43 5.41 17.20
N ALA A 234 5.91 6.48 17.81
CA ALA A 234 6.56 7.78 17.82
C ALA A 234 7.92 7.78 18.54
N SER A 235 8.19 6.83 19.43
CA SER A 235 9.49 6.72 20.12
C SER A 235 10.59 6.18 19.20
N CYS A 236 10.20 5.47 18.14
CA CYS A 236 11.11 4.85 17.15
C CYS A 236 12.19 3.94 17.76
N LEU A 237 11.98 3.40 18.97
CA LEU A 237 12.89 2.47 19.63
C LEU A 237 12.83 1.06 19.04
N ALA A 238 11.76 0.74 18.32
CA ALA A 238 11.57 -0.52 17.63
C ALA A 238 11.13 -0.29 16.18
N LEU A 239 11.61 -1.15 15.29
CA LEU A 239 11.26 -1.14 13.88
C LEU A 239 10.05 -2.02 13.59
N SER A 240 9.33 -1.66 12.54
CA SER A 240 8.28 -2.45 11.90
C SER A 240 8.43 -2.35 10.40
N TRP A 241 7.78 -3.24 9.66
CA TRP A 241 7.82 -3.26 8.20
C TRP A 241 6.49 -2.83 7.62
N GLU A 242 6.53 -1.97 6.60
CA GLU A 242 5.35 -1.57 5.84
C GLU A 242 5.42 -2.16 4.44
N LEU A 243 4.41 -2.96 4.08
CA LEU A 243 4.10 -3.29 2.71
C LEU A 243 3.02 -2.32 2.22
N ARG A 244 3.38 -1.44 1.28
CA ARG A 244 2.46 -0.54 0.60
C ARG A 244 2.22 -1.04 -0.82
N GLN A 245 1.00 -1.42 -1.10
CA GLN A 245 0.55 -1.79 -2.45
C GLN A 245 -0.29 -0.65 -3.02
N THR A 246 0.06 -0.15 -4.19
CA THR A 246 -0.70 0.92 -4.86
C THR A 246 -1.21 0.47 -6.21
N LEU A 247 -2.40 0.92 -6.58
CA LEU A 247 -2.94 0.76 -7.91
C LEU A 247 -3.58 2.07 -8.35
N THR A 248 -3.05 2.66 -9.42
CA THR A 248 -3.57 3.89 -10.02
C THR A 248 -4.13 3.58 -11.39
N VAL A 249 -5.40 3.92 -11.62
CA VAL A 249 -6.09 3.68 -12.88
C VAL A 249 -6.77 4.97 -13.35
N VAL A 250 -6.63 5.33 -14.62
CA VAL A 250 -7.37 6.45 -15.22
C VAL A 250 -8.40 5.94 -16.20
N PHE A 251 -9.67 6.15 -15.84
CA PHE A 251 -10.79 5.83 -16.71
C PHE A 251 -11.12 7.02 -17.59
N ASP A 252 -11.31 6.76 -18.87
CA ASP A 252 -11.82 7.76 -19.81
C ASP A 252 -13.19 8.27 -19.35
N PHE A 253 -13.50 9.51 -19.73
CA PHE A 253 -14.77 10.13 -19.38
C PHE A 253 -15.99 9.24 -19.68
N PHE A 254 -16.88 9.10 -18.70
CA PHE A 254 -18.14 8.36 -18.88
C PHE A 254 -19.19 9.30 -19.48
N SER A 255 -19.37 9.24 -20.80
CA SER A 255 -20.49 9.94 -21.45
C SER A 255 -21.80 9.19 -21.19
N SER A 256 -22.72 9.80 -20.43
CA SER A 256 -24.12 9.38 -20.47
C SER A 256 -24.73 9.78 -21.82
N GLY A 257 -25.69 9.02 -22.35
CA GLY A 257 -26.41 9.35 -23.58
C GLY A 257 -27.13 10.71 -23.57
N GLN A 258 -27.20 11.38 -22.41
CA GLN A 258 -27.72 12.74 -22.24
C GLN A 258 -26.62 13.82 -22.08
N GLY A 259 -25.35 13.52 -22.35
CA GLY A 259 -24.24 14.48 -22.20
C GLY A 259 -23.83 14.78 -20.74
N LYS A 260 -24.48 14.15 -19.75
CA LYS A 260 -24.06 14.22 -18.35
C LYS A 260 -22.78 13.41 -18.12
N LYS A 261 -21.78 14.05 -17.51
CA LYS A 261 -20.51 13.45 -17.10
C LYS A 261 -20.65 12.85 -15.71
N ASP A 262 -21.30 11.68 -15.63
CA ASP A 262 -21.56 10.99 -14.38
C ASP A 262 -20.74 9.70 -14.28
N TRP A 263 -19.91 9.59 -13.25
CA TRP A 263 -19.17 8.39 -12.91
C TRP A 263 -19.74 7.71 -11.67
N SER A 264 -19.54 6.40 -11.56
CA SER A 264 -19.87 5.61 -10.37
C SER A 264 -18.92 4.43 -10.27
N LEU A 265 -18.79 3.85 -9.07
CA LEU A 265 -17.99 2.64 -8.88
C LEU A 265 -18.44 1.52 -9.82
N PHE A 266 -19.74 1.37 -10.02
CA PHE A 266 -20.27 0.37 -10.95
C PHE A 266 -19.86 0.64 -12.39
N LYS A 267 -19.95 1.89 -12.88
CA LYS A 267 -19.51 2.24 -14.24
C LYS A 267 -18.00 2.04 -14.43
N MET A 268 -17.20 2.35 -13.41
CA MET A 268 -15.74 2.23 -13.48
C MET A 268 -15.29 0.77 -13.39
N PHE A 269 -15.76 0.04 -12.37
CA PHE A 269 -15.21 -1.26 -11.97
C PHE A 269 -16.13 -2.45 -12.25
N SER A 270 -17.33 -2.22 -12.81
CA SER A 270 -18.39 -3.24 -12.96
C SER A 270 -18.73 -3.95 -11.65
N ARG A 271 -18.47 -3.28 -10.51
CA ARG A 271 -18.61 -3.77 -9.15
C ARG A 271 -18.99 -2.62 -8.23
N THR A 272 -19.67 -2.97 -7.15
CA THR A 272 -19.92 -2.09 -6.00
C THR A 272 -19.25 -2.67 -4.77
N LEU A 273 -19.08 -1.84 -3.74
CA LEU A 273 -18.60 -2.30 -2.44
C LEU A 273 -19.76 -3.00 -1.72
N THR A 274 -19.62 -4.28 -1.43
CA THR A 274 -20.63 -5.08 -0.69
C THR A 274 -20.21 -5.26 0.76
N ASP A 275 -18.97 -5.72 0.96
CA ASP A 275 -18.49 -6.16 2.26
C ASP A 275 -17.17 -5.47 2.62
N THR A 276 -16.99 -5.18 3.91
CA THR A 276 -15.73 -4.66 4.44
C THR A 276 -14.74 -5.80 4.65
N CYS A 277 -13.44 -5.53 4.52
CA CYS A 277 -12.42 -6.53 4.82
C CYS A 277 -12.32 -6.69 6.35
N PRO A 278 -12.65 -7.88 6.93
CA PRO A 278 -12.63 -8.06 8.39
C PRO A 278 -11.23 -7.98 9.00
N LEU A 279 -10.18 -8.09 8.17
CA LEU A 279 -8.79 -7.96 8.59
C LEU A 279 -8.26 -6.52 8.50
N ALA A 280 -9.02 -5.62 7.86
CA ALA A 280 -8.65 -4.22 7.77
C ALA A 280 -8.98 -3.50 9.08
N SER A 281 -8.00 -2.78 9.61
CA SER A 281 -8.21 -1.84 10.72
C SER A 281 -9.01 -0.61 10.30
N GLN A 282 -8.94 -0.25 9.01
CA GLN A 282 -9.62 0.91 8.43
C GLN A 282 -9.73 0.74 6.91
N SER A 283 -10.90 1.08 6.38
CA SER A 283 -11.13 1.18 4.93
C SER A 283 -11.82 2.52 4.65
N LYS A 284 -11.22 3.35 3.80
CA LYS A 284 -11.71 4.71 3.50
C LYS A 284 -11.80 4.96 2.00
N VAL A 285 -12.87 5.65 1.61
CA VAL A 285 -13.04 6.17 0.25
C VAL A 285 -13.08 7.69 0.32
N TYR A 286 -12.21 8.33 -0.45
CA TYR A 286 -12.10 9.77 -0.59
C TYR A 286 -12.50 10.17 -2.00
N VAL A 287 -13.19 11.31 -2.12
CA VAL A 287 -13.52 11.92 -3.41
C VAL A 287 -12.94 13.31 -3.41
N ASP A 288 -12.08 13.60 -4.38
CA ASP A 288 -11.53 14.93 -4.57
C ASP A 288 -12.59 15.87 -5.16
N ILE A 289 -13.01 16.84 -4.34
CA ILE A 289 -13.96 17.90 -4.71
C ILE A 289 -13.27 19.25 -4.93
N SER A 290 -11.93 19.27 -4.97
CA SER A 290 -11.17 20.51 -5.12
C SER A 290 -11.55 21.18 -6.45
N PRO A 291 -11.77 22.51 -6.46
CA PRO A 291 -12.08 23.23 -7.68
C PRO A 291 -10.91 23.10 -8.65
N LYS A 292 -11.19 22.56 -9.84
CA LYS A 292 -10.18 22.44 -10.90
C LYS A 292 -10.17 23.77 -11.65
N ASN A 293 -9.13 24.57 -11.44
CA ASN A 293 -8.93 25.79 -12.22
C ASN A 293 -8.91 25.41 -13.71
N LYS A 294 -9.80 26.05 -14.47
CA LYS A 294 -9.93 25.87 -15.93
C LYS A 294 -8.72 26.40 -16.67
#